data_AF-A0A1Q2CMA9-F1
#
_entry.id   AF-A0A1Q2CMA9-F1
#
_cell.length_a   1.000
_cell.length_b   1.000
_cell.length_c   1.000
_cell.angle_alpha   90.00
_cell.angle_beta   90.00
_cell.angle_gamma   90.00
#
_symmetry.space_group_name_H-M   'P 1'
#
loop_
_entity.id
_entity.type
_entity.pdbx_description
1 polymer ?
#
loop_
_entity_poly.entity_id
_entity_poly.type
_entity_poly.pdbx_seq_one_letter_code
_entity_poly.pdbx_strand_id
1 'polypeptide(L)'
;MSLAGTAPKAGPSLRSLETIAALILVFLVTRLFTVLTLRLESVKFVINDISYYGANVYALIEGQPDVMAEYPVPAVWILQGLYELFGGYYEWTPYFMVTFVLLDALVAISFYRRGNPWGCLFWILFTGVQGAVVWSRFDLIPAALVAWACMLVMTHPRIAGALVGLGAAIKLWPALLIGPMLAPNPLRDKTSRGRLIGFAVVGFGLAAASLLTHGWSRSASPITWQGNRGLQVESVPASP
;
A
#
# COMPACT_ATOMS: atom_id res chain seq x y z
N MET A 1 4.65 9.75 50.97
CA MET A 1 5.26 9.68 49.63
C MET A 1 5.26 8.20 49.24
N SER A 2 4.19 7.73 48.58
CA SER A 2 4.00 6.31 48.26
C SER A 2 4.64 6.01 46.90
N LEU A 3 5.70 5.20 46.91
CA LEU A 3 6.35 4.68 45.71
C LEU A 3 5.43 3.59 45.13
N ALA A 4 4.59 3.97 44.17
CA ALA A 4 3.88 3.01 43.34
C ALA A 4 4.91 2.28 42.47
N GLY A 5 5.34 1.11 42.93
CA GLY A 5 6.16 0.19 42.15
C GLY A 5 5.40 -0.20 40.88
N THR A 6 5.96 0.15 39.73
CA THR A 6 5.52 -0.35 38.43
C THR A 6 5.75 -1.86 38.41
N ALA A 7 4.68 -2.64 38.56
CA ALA A 7 4.77 -4.09 38.40
C ALA A 7 5.40 -4.42 37.04
N PRO A 8 6.36 -5.38 36.98
CA PRO A 8 6.97 -5.77 35.72
C PRO A 8 5.88 -6.26 34.76
N LYS A 9 5.90 -5.79 33.51
CA LYS A 9 5.00 -6.29 32.46
C LYS A 9 5.19 -7.80 32.36
N ALA A 10 4.16 -8.56 32.74
CA ALA A 10 4.17 -10.01 32.60
C ALA A 10 4.54 -10.37 31.15
N GLY A 11 5.51 -11.27 30.99
CA GLY A 11 5.93 -11.77 29.68
C GLY A 11 4.77 -12.45 28.94
N PRO A 12 4.88 -12.64 27.62
CA PRO A 12 3.86 -13.32 26.84
C PRO A 12 3.61 -14.73 27.39
N SER A 13 2.34 -15.13 27.46
CA SER A 13 1.96 -16.49 27.87
C SER A 13 2.47 -17.54 26.87
N LEU A 14 2.62 -18.81 27.29
CA LEU A 14 3.00 -19.91 26.39
C LEU A 14 2.09 -20.00 25.16
N ARG A 15 0.77 -19.87 25.33
CA ARG A 15 -0.20 -19.82 24.22
C ARG A 15 0.04 -18.64 23.26
N SER A 16 0.49 -17.50 23.80
CA SER A 16 0.86 -16.33 22.99
C SER A 16 2.12 -16.60 22.18
N LEU A 17 3.12 -17.29 22.75
CA LEU A 17 4.34 -17.68 22.03
C LEU A 17 4.04 -18.69 20.92
N GLU A 18 3.20 -19.69 21.19
CA GLU A 18 2.73 -20.66 20.19
C GLU A 18 2.01 -19.96 19.03
N THR A 19 1.13 -19.00 19.33
CA THR A 19 0.43 -18.21 18.30
C THR A 19 1.40 -17.40 17.45
N ILE A 20 2.38 -16.74 18.07
CA ILE A 20 3.41 -15.98 17.34
C ILE A 20 4.21 -16.91 16.43
N ALA A 21 4.67 -18.04 16.97
CA ALA A 21 5.44 -19.03 16.21
C ALA A 21 4.63 -19.57 15.02
N ALA A 22 3.34 -19.89 15.22
CA ALA A 22 2.46 -20.34 14.15
C ALA A 22 2.28 -19.27 13.06
N LEU A 23 2.05 -18.00 13.43
CA LEU A 23 1.90 -16.90 12.46
C LEU A 23 3.20 -16.66 11.67
N ILE A 24 4.36 -16.70 12.33
CA ILE A 24 5.66 -16.60 11.67
C ILE A 24 5.85 -17.77 10.71
N LEU A 25 5.55 -18.99 11.14
CA LEU A 25 5.68 -20.17 10.28
C LEU A 25 4.78 -20.07 9.04
N VAL A 26 3.51 -19.69 9.20
CA VAL A 26 2.58 -19.51 8.07
C VAL A 26 3.06 -18.41 7.14
N PHE A 27 3.58 -17.30 7.67
CA PHE A 27 4.21 -16.26 6.86
C PHE A 27 5.38 -16.84 6.07
N LEU A 28 6.36 -17.45 6.71
CA LEU A 28 7.54 -17.99 6.03
C LEU A 28 7.18 -19.05 4.98
N VAL A 29 6.23 -19.95 5.27
CA VAL A 29 5.78 -20.99 4.33
C VAL A 29 5.11 -20.38 3.10
N THR A 30 4.20 -19.41 3.28
CA THR A 30 3.52 -18.76 2.15
C THR A 30 4.49 -17.92 1.31
N ARG A 31 5.49 -17.28 1.93
CA ARG A 31 6.53 -16.53 1.21
C ARG A 31 7.52 -17.45 0.50
N LEU A 32 7.91 -18.57 1.11
CA LEU A 32 8.72 -19.59 0.45
C LEU A 32 7.98 -20.13 -0.78
N PHE A 33 6.69 -20.43 -0.66
CA PHE A 33 5.86 -20.84 -1.80
C PHE A 33 5.91 -19.80 -2.93
N THR A 34 5.75 -18.51 -2.63
CA THR A 34 5.89 -17.43 -3.63
C THR A 34 7.27 -17.39 -4.30
N VAL A 35 8.36 -17.56 -3.54
CA VAL A 35 9.72 -17.63 -4.12
C VAL A 35 9.87 -18.83 -5.04
N LEU A 36 9.30 -19.97 -4.67
CA LEU A 36 9.33 -21.18 -5.50
C LEU A 36 8.51 -21.00 -6.78
N THR A 37 7.32 -20.40 -6.72
CA THR A 37 6.50 -20.15 -7.93
C THR A 37 7.15 -19.16 -8.88
N LEU A 38 7.94 -18.19 -8.39
CA LEU A 38 8.75 -17.30 -9.23
C LEU A 38 9.81 -18.04 -10.07
N ARG A 39 10.13 -19.30 -9.77
CA ARG A 39 11.02 -20.11 -10.61
C ARG A 39 10.31 -20.66 -11.85
N LEU A 40 8.98 -20.69 -11.86
CA LEU A 40 8.17 -21.15 -12.98
C LEU A 40 8.15 -20.10 -14.09
N GLU A 41 8.43 -20.50 -15.34
CA GLU A 41 8.44 -19.59 -16.50
C GLU A 41 7.09 -18.90 -16.70
N SER A 42 6.00 -19.61 -16.42
CA SER A 42 4.63 -19.09 -16.47
C SER A 42 4.34 -17.99 -15.44
N VAL A 43 5.20 -17.77 -14.44
CA VAL A 43 5.03 -16.78 -13.37
C VAL A 43 6.09 -15.67 -13.43
N LYS A 44 7.29 -15.97 -13.95
CA LYS A 44 8.42 -15.02 -14.02
C LYS A 44 8.07 -13.68 -14.66
N PHE A 45 7.11 -13.66 -15.60
CA PHE A 45 6.67 -12.43 -16.27
C PHE A 45 6.18 -11.34 -15.30
N VAL A 46 5.76 -11.70 -14.08
CA VAL A 46 5.31 -10.75 -13.04
C VAL A 46 6.43 -9.79 -12.62
N ILE A 47 7.70 -10.18 -12.78
CA ILE A 47 8.87 -9.31 -12.54
C ILE A 47 8.95 -8.17 -13.58
N ASN A 48 8.30 -8.30 -14.74
CA ASN A 48 8.31 -7.25 -15.76
C ASN A 48 7.66 -5.94 -15.27
N ASP A 49 6.74 -6.00 -14.29
CA ASP A 49 6.19 -4.79 -13.64
C ASP A 49 7.32 -3.99 -12.98
N ILE A 50 8.25 -4.69 -12.30
CA ILE A 50 9.44 -4.08 -11.70
C ILE A 50 10.22 -3.45 -12.85
N SER A 51 10.72 -4.23 -13.82
CA SER A 51 11.51 -3.72 -14.95
C SER A 51 10.88 -2.50 -15.66
N TYR A 52 9.55 -2.48 -15.81
CA TYR A 52 8.81 -1.34 -16.35
C TYR A 52 8.97 -0.08 -15.51
N TYR A 53 8.77 -0.15 -14.18
CA TYR A 53 8.99 1.02 -13.32
C TYR A 53 10.44 1.48 -13.37
N GLY A 54 11.40 0.55 -13.33
CA GLY A 54 12.83 0.87 -13.38
C GLY A 54 13.22 1.57 -14.68
N ALA A 55 12.72 1.10 -15.82
CA ALA A 55 12.99 1.71 -17.12
C ALA A 55 12.39 3.12 -17.23
N ASN A 56 11.16 3.33 -16.72
CA ASN A 56 10.53 4.65 -16.74
C ASN A 56 11.21 5.63 -15.79
N VAL A 57 11.59 5.19 -14.58
CA VAL A 57 12.32 6.04 -13.64
C VAL A 57 13.71 6.39 -14.17
N TYR A 58 14.40 5.43 -14.81
CA TYR A 58 15.65 5.69 -15.50
C TYR A 58 15.47 6.77 -16.58
N ALA A 59 14.47 6.61 -17.46
CA ALA A 59 14.16 7.60 -18.50
C ALA A 59 13.86 8.98 -17.92
N LEU A 60 13.13 9.04 -16.79
CA LEU A 60 12.83 10.29 -16.08
C LEU A 60 14.11 10.99 -15.60
N ILE A 61 15.03 10.24 -14.99
CA ILE A 61 16.32 10.76 -14.50
C ILE A 61 17.20 11.24 -15.67
N GLU A 62 17.13 10.57 -16.82
CA GLU A 62 17.78 11.00 -18.07
C GLU A 62 17.08 12.21 -18.75
N GLY A 63 16.04 12.75 -18.13
CA GLY A 63 15.37 13.98 -18.58
C GLY A 63 14.15 13.78 -19.48
N GLN A 64 13.67 12.55 -19.65
CA GLN A 64 12.39 12.32 -20.34
C GLN A 64 11.23 12.80 -19.46
N PRO A 65 10.40 13.75 -19.94
CA PRO A 65 9.27 14.23 -19.17
C PRO A 65 8.15 13.19 -19.12
N ASP A 66 7.26 13.32 -18.13
CA ASP A 66 5.93 12.70 -18.12
C ASP A 66 5.87 11.17 -18.26
N VAL A 67 6.84 10.47 -17.70
CA VAL A 67 6.83 9.00 -17.63
C VAL A 67 5.66 8.47 -16.78
N MET A 68 5.24 7.23 -17.06
CA MET A 68 4.17 6.53 -16.34
C MET A 68 2.88 7.37 -16.22
N ALA A 69 2.39 7.88 -17.35
CA ALA A 69 1.20 8.74 -17.42
C ALA A 69 -0.08 8.09 -16.83
N GLU A 70 -0.13 6.77 -16.75
CA GLU A 70 -1.21 6.02 -16.11
C GLU A 70 -1.28 6.19 -14.58
N TYR A 71 -0.18 6.64 -13.95
CA TYR A 71 -0.07 6.75 -12.50
C TYR A 71 -0.02 8.22 -12.03
N PRO A 72 -0.66 8.53 -10.89
CA PRO A 72 -0.47 9.81 -10.22
C PRO A 72 1.00 10.12 -9.94
N VAL A 73 1.36 11.40 -10.03
CA VAL A 73 2.73 11.89 -9.81
C VAL A 73 3.32 11.43 -8.47
N PRO A 74 2.59 11.41 -7.33
CA PRO A 74 3.15 10.93 -6.07
C PRO A 74 3.60 9.46 -6.09
N ALA A 75 3.00 8.61 -6.93
CA ALA A 75 3.51 7.24 -7.12
C ALA A 75 4.89 7.26 -7.78
N VAL A 76 5.09 8.13 -8.79
CA VAL A 76 6.37 8.29 -9.48
C VAL A 76 7.44 8.80 -8.53
N TRP A 77 7.12 9.76 -7.64
CA TRP A 77 8.08 10.23 -6.62
C TRP A 77 8.56 9.12 -5.69
N ILE A 78 7.65 8.23 -5.26
CA ILE A 78 8.00 7.11 -4.40
C ILE A 78 8.92 6.14 -5.15
N LEU A 79 8.58 5.80 -6.40
CA LEU A 79 9.39 4.89 -7.22
C LEU A 79 10.77 5.49 -7.53
N GLN A 80 10.84 6.78 -7.84
CA GLN A 80 12.09 7.51 -8.02
C GLN A 80 12.95 7.49 -6.76
N GLY A 81 12.36 7.80 -5.60
CA GLY A 81 13.08 7.78 -4.33
C GLY A 81 13.62 6.39 -3.97
N LEU A 82 12.85 5.33 -4.22
CA LEU A 82 13.32 3.94 -4.04
C LEU A 82 14.46 3.61 -4.99
N TYR A 83 14.34 3.99 -6.27
CA TYR A 83 15.34 3.74 -7.29
C TYR A 83 16.68 4.42 -6.97
N GLU A 84 16.64 5.70 -6.59
CA GLU A 84 17.83 6.49 -6.23
C GLU A 84 18.47 5.97 -4.92
N LEU A 85 17.67 5.58 -3.93
CA LEU A 85 18.16 5.03 -2.67
C LEU A 85 18.95 3.73 -2.84
N PHE A 86 18.59 2.92 -3.83
CA PHE A 86 19.11 1.57 -4.03
C PHE A 86 20.07 1.42 -5.22
N GLY A 87 20.65 2.52 -5.71
CA GLY A 87 21.76 2.50 -6.66
C GLY A 87 21.36 2.44 -8.15
N GLY A 88 20.06 2.42 -8.46
CA GLY A 88 19.56 2.53 -9.84
C GLY A 88 19.36 1.21 -10.58
N TYR A 89 19.49 1.25 -11.92
CA TYR A 89 18.85 0.30 -12.83
C TYR A 89 19.24 -1.18 -12.63
N TYR A 90 20.50 -1.47 -12.33
CA TYR A 90 20.99 -2.85 -12.25
C TYR A 90 20.70 -3.48 -10.88
N GLU A 91 20.63 -2.66 -9.84
CA GLU A 91 20.58 -3.08 -8.45
C GLU A 91 19.17 -3.05 -7.87
N TRP A 92 18.28 -2.19 -8.37
CA TRP A 92 17.05 -1.86 -7.64
C TRP A 92 16.03 -3.01 -7.51
N THR A 93 16.02 -4.02 -8.39
CA THR A 93 15.01 -5.10 -8.37
C THR A 93 14.94 -5.86 -7.04
N PRO A 94 16.04 -6.45 -6.52
CA PRO A 94 16.02 -7.10 -5.21
C PRO A 94 15.64 -6.14 -4.07
N TYR A 95 16.10 -4.89 -4.11
CA TYR A 95 15.77 -3.92 -3.07
C TYR A 95 14.31 -3.48 -3.09
N PHE A 96 13.72 -3.35 -4.28
CA PHE A 96 12.29 -3.14 -4.46
C PHE A 96 11.53 -4.31 -3.82
N MET A 97 11.82 -5.55 -4.21
CA MET A 97 11.13 -6.73 -3.67
C MET A 97 11.26 -6.82 -2.15
N VAL A 98 12.46 -6.62 -1.60
CA VAL A 98 12.69 -6.63 -0.14
C VAL A 98 11.87 -5.54 0.54
N THR A 99 11.81 -4.33 -0.02
CA THR A 99 10.98 -3.23 0.51
C THR A 99 9.51 -3.67 0.64
N PHE A 100 8.97 -4.34 -0.37
CA PHE A 100 7.59 -4.80 -0.36
C PHE A 100 7.34 -6.02 0.54
N VAL A 101 8.31 -6.93 0.68
CA VAL A 101 8.26 -8.02 1.68
C VAL A 101 8.24 -7.45 3.10
N LEU A 102 9.06 -6.43 3.37
CA LEU A 102 9.09 -5.76 4.68
C LEU A 102 7.79 -5.00 4.96
N LEU A 103 7.22 -4.34 3.94
CA LEU A 103 5.92 -3.67 4.06
C LEU A 103 4.79 -4.67 4.36
N ASP A 104 4.75 -5.81 3.65
CA ASP A 104 3.81 -6.91 3.90
C ASP A 104 3.92 -7.43 5.34
N ALA A 105 5.14 -7.70 5.81
CA ALA A 105 5.39 -8.11 7.19
C ALA A 105 4.94 -7.05 8.21
N LEU A 106 5.20 -5.77 7.93
CA LEU A 106 4.84 -4.67 8.82
C LEU A 106 3.31 -4.57 9.00
N VAL A 107 2.53 -4.79 7.96
CA VAL A 107 1.06 -4.80 8.05
C VAL A 107 0.58 -5.99 8.89
N ALA A 108 1.10 -7.20 8.65
CA ALA A 108 0.78 -8.39 9.46
C ALA A 108 1.10 -8.17 10.95
N ILE A 109 2.30 -7.66 11.25
CA ILE A 109 2.73 -7.30 12.61
C ILE A 109 1.80 -6.25 13.21
N SER A 110 1.36 -5.27 12.42
CA SER A 110 0.43 -4.22 12.89
C SER A 110 -0.90 -4.80 13.35
N PHE A 111 -1.48 -5.76 12.63
CA PHE A 111 -2.68 -6.48 13.08
C PHE A 111 -2.45 -7.21 14.39
N TYR A 112 -1.36 -7.98 14.48
CA TYR A 112 -1.05 -8.76 15.67
C TYR A 112 -0.84 -7.88 16.91
N ARG A 113 -0.07 -6.79 16.78
CA ARG A 113 0.20 -5.84 17.87
C ARG A 113 -1.03 -5.10 18.38
N ARG A 114 -2.12 -5.07 17.59
CA ARG A 114 -3.41 -4.53 18.02
C ARG A 114 -4.35 -5.60 18.61
N GLY A 115 -3.82 -6.78 18.90
CA GLY A 115 -4.60 -7.88 19.48
C GLY A 115 -5.53 -8.56 18.46
N ASN A 116 -5.25 -8.44 17.15
CA ASN A 116 -6.05 -9.05 16.10
C ASN A 116 -5.26 -10.16 15.36
N PRO A 117 -5.05 -11.34 15.98
CA PRO A 117 -4.33 -12.44 15.36
C PRO A 117 -5.05 -13.00 14.13
N TRP A 118 -6.39 -12.94 14.08
CA TRP A 118 -7.17 -13.36 12.92
C TRP A 118 -7.00 -12.43 11.72
N GLY A 119 -6.97 -11.12 11.94
CA GLY A 119 -6.65 -10.15 10.89
C GLY A 119 -5.21 -10.31 10.39
N CYS A 120 -4.27 -10.62 11.29
CA CYS A 120 -2.90 -10.97 10.91
C CYS A 120 -2.88 -12.22 10.02
N LEU A 121 -3.52 -13.31 10.45
CA LEU A 121 -3.61 -14.56 9.69
C LEU A 121 -4.26 -14.34 8.32
N PHE A 122 -5.40 -13.64 8.27
CA PHE A 122 -6.09 -13.31 7.04
C PHE A 122 -5.17 -12.56 6.08
N TRP A 123 -4.47 -11.52 6.56
CA TRP A 123 -3.53 -10.75 5.75
C TRP A 123 -2.44 -11.66 5.16
N ILE A 124 -1.79 -12.47 6.01
CA ILE A 124 -0.72 -13.40 5.59
C ILE A 124 -1.19 -14.35 4.49
N LEU A 125 -2.36 -14.97 4.69
CA LEU A 125 -2.94 -15.91 3.73
C LEU A 125 -3.36 -15.20 2.45
N PHE A 126 -4.00 -14.04 2.55
CA PHE A 126 -4.43 -13.24 1.40
C PHE A 126 -3.25 -12.85 0.51
N THR A 127 -2.20 -12.27 1.09
CA THR A 127 -1.00 -11.91 0.33
C THR A 127 -0.20 -13.14 -0.11
N GLY A 128 -0.31 -14.26 0.60
CA GLY A 128 0.21 -15.56 0.16
C GLY A 128 -0.46 -16.08 -1.11
N VAL A 129 -1.79 -16.01 -1.19
CA VAL A 129 -2.55 -16.44 -2.39
C VAL A 129 -2.29 -15.54 -3.59
N GLN A 130 -2.10 -14.25 -3.38
CA GLN A 130 -1.74 -13.29 -4.45
C GLN A 130 -0.33 -13.57 -5.03
N GLY A 131 0.53 -14.25 -4.29
CA GLY A 131 1.85 -14.66 -4.76
C GLY A 131 2.78 -13.47 -5.06
N ALA A 132 3.55 -13.58 -6.15
CA ALA A 132 4.64 -12.66 -6.44
C ALA A 132 4.19 -11.25 -6.83
N VAL A 133 2.92 -11.12 -7.25
CA VAL A 133 2.28 -9.86 -7.60
C VAL A 133 2.37 -8.86 -6.45
N VAL A 134 2.30 -9.34 -5.21
CA VAL A 134 2.40 -8.50 -4.00
C VAL A 134 3.76 -7.81 -3.88
N TRP A 135 4.83 -8.40 -4.42
CA TRP A 135 6.19 -7.88 -4.32
C TRP A 135 6.67 -7.19 -5.59
N SER A 136 6.00 -7.41 -6.72
CA SER A 136 6.34 -6.78 -8.00
C SER A 136 5.57 -5.50 -8.27
N ARG A 137 4.51 -5.23 -7.51
CA ARG A 137 3.64 -4.07 -7.71
C ARG A 137 3.67 -3.15 -6.51
N PHE A 138 3.81 -1.85 -6.78
CA PHE A 138 3.71 -0.83 -5.74
C PHE A 138 2.30 -0.70 -5.14
N ASP A 139 1.30 -1.38 -5.71
CA ASP A 139 -0.07 -1.52 -5.22
C ASP A 139 -0.17 -1.93 -3.74
N LEU A 140 0.85 -2.60 -3.19
CA LEU A 140 0.88 -2.93 -1.77
C LEU A 140 0.97 -1.68 -0.87
N ILE A 141 1.52 -0.55 -1.34
CA ILE A 141 1.56 0.71 -0.58
C ILE A 141 0.14 1.22 -0.28
N PRO A 142 -0.72 1.50 -1.29
CA PRO A 142 -2.08 1.93 -0.99
C PRO A 142 -2.88 0.88 -0.20
N ALA A 143 -2.65 -0.42 -0.42
CA ALA A 143 -3.29 -1.47 0.38
C ALA A 143 -2.88 -1.41 1.87
N ALA A 144 -1.59 -1.23 2.16
CA ALA A 144 -1.07 -1.08 3.53
C ALA A 144 -1.62 0.20 4.21
N LEU A 145 -1.65 1.32 3.49
CA LEU A 145 -2.24 2.57 3.97
C LEU A 145 -3.71 2.41 4.33
N VAL A 146 -4.48 1.70 3.50
CA VAL A 146 -5.89 1.39 3.78
C VAL A 146 -6.03 0.46 4.98
N ALA A 147 -5.21 -0.59 5.09
CA ALA A 147 -5.22 -1.49 6.25
C ALA A 147 -4.99 -0.72 7.56
N TRP A 148 -3.99 0.18 7.60
CA TRP A 148 -3.73 1.04 8.74
C TRP A 148 -4.86 2.06 8.97
N ALA A 149 -5.46 2.61 7.91
CA ALA A 149 -6.61 3.48 8.03
C ALA A 149 -7.79 2.76 8.72
N CYS A 150 -8.08 1.52 8.33
CA CYS A 150 -9.12 0.70 8.97
C CYS A 150 -8.81 0.43 10.46
N MET A 151 -7.55 0.20 10.83
CA MET A 151 -7.16 0.06 12.24
C MET A 151 -7.35 1.35 13.06
N LEU A 152 -7.24 2.51 12.40
CA LEU A 152 -7.24 3.83 13.03
C LEU A 152 -8.58 4.57 12.93
N VAL A 153 -9.51 4.12 12.07
CA VAL A 153 -10.72 4.85 11.70
C VAL A 153 -11.61 5.27 12.88
N MET A 154 -11.59 4.49 13.97
CA MET A 154 -12.32 4.77 15.21
C MET A 154 -11.51 5.54 16.26
N THR A 155 -10.18 5.43 16.25
CA THR A 155 -9.31 5.97 17.31
C THR A 155 -8.61 7.27 16.91
N HIS A 156 -8.20 7.38 15.65
CA HIS A 156 -7.49 8.52 15.09
C HIS A 156 -8.10 8.88 13.72
N PRO A 157 -9.34 9.42 13.70
CA PRO A 157 -10.10 9.62 12.46
C PRO A 157 -9.38 10.50 11.44
N ARG A 158 -8.66 11.55 11.88
CA ARG A 158 -7.87 12.40 10.97
C ARG A 158 -6.72 11.65 10.31
N ILE A 159 -6.01 10.81 11.08
CA ILE A 159 -4.91 10.00 10.54
C ILE A 159 -5.46 8.95 9.57
N ALA A 160 -6.56 8.30 9.90
CA ALA A 160 -7.20 7.35 8.99
C ALA A 160 -7.61 8.00 7.66
N GLY A 161 -8.23 9.19 7.71
CA GLY A 161 -8.54 9.96 6.51
C GLY A 161 -7.29 10.33 5.71
N ALA A 162 -6.24 10.80 6.40
CA ALA A 162 -4.96 11.16 5.79
C ALA A 162 -4.29 9.97 5.08
N LEU A 163 -4.31 8.78 5.67
CA LEU A 163 -3.79 7.56 5.06
C LEU A 163 -4.55 7.18 3.78
N VAL A 164 -5.88 7.32 3.77
CA VAL A 164 -6.69 7.11 2.56
C VAL A 164 -6.43 8.20 1.52
N GLY A 165 -6.25 9.45 1.93
CA GLY A 165 -5.87 10.55 1.04
C GLY A 165 -4.49 10.34 0.40
N LEU A 166 -3.51 9.87 1.18
CA LEU A 166 -2.20 9.46 0.67
C LEU A 166 -2.32 8.28 -0.29
N GLY A 167 -3.11 7.25 0.07
CA GLY A 167 -3.38 6.12 -0.79
C GLY A 167 -3.99 6.54 -2.13
N ALA A 168 -4.98 7.45 -2.09
CA ALA A 168 -5.63 8.04 -3.26
C ALA A 168 -4.65 8.82 -4.16
N ALA A 169 -3.71 9.55 -3.54
CA ALA A 169 -2.69 10.30 -4.24
C ALA A 169 -1.64 9.40 -4.92
N ILE A 170 -1.47 8.15 -4.46
CA ILE A 170 -0.59 7.15 -5.06
C ILE A 170 -1.34 6.32 -6.12
N LYS A 171 -2.58 5.94 -5.83
CA LYS A 171 -3.43 5.19 -6.76
C LYS A 171 -4.88 5.60 -6.53
N LEU A 172 -5.70 5.70 -7.57
CA LEU A 172 -7.01 6.38 -7.43
C LEU A 172 -8.04 5.61 -6.58
N TRP A 173 -8.00 4.27 -6.54
CA TRP A 173 -9.06 3.45 -5.93
C TRP A 173 -9.34 3.70 -4.44
N PRO A 174 -8.37 4.00 -3.55
CA PRO A 174 -8.65 4.29 -2.15
C PRO A 174 -9.52 5.54 -1.96
N ALA A 175 -9.58 6.46 -2.94
CA ALA A 175 -10.46 7.63 -2.86
C ALA A 175 -11.92 7.22 -2.64
N LEU A 176 -12.35 6.09 -3.21
CA LEU A 176 -13.72 5.57 -3.07
C LEU A 176 -14.06 5.21 -1.62
N LEU A 177 -13.06 4.92 -0.78
CA LEU A 177 -13.26 4.57 0.62
C LEU A 177 -13.70 5.76 1.47
N ILE A 178 -13.52 7.00 1.00
CA ILE A 178 -13.98 8.16 1.77
C ILE A 178 -15.50 8.10 1.96
N GLY A 179 -16.27 7.66 0.95
CA GLY A 179 -17.73 7.53 1.02
C GLY A 179 -18.20 6.74 2.25
N PRO A 180 -17.89 5.43 2.37
CA PRO A 180 -18.25 4.64 3.54
C PRO A 180 -17.58 5.14 4.83
N MET A 181 -16.40 5.77 4.77
CA MET A 181 -15.77 6.36 5.95
C MET A 181 -16.48 7.60 6.49
N LEU A 182 -17.30 8.28 5.69
CA LEU A 182 -18.11 9.41 6.12
C LEU A 182 -19.45 8.99 6.73
N ALA A 183 -19.81 7.70 6.66
CA ALA A 183 -21.02 7.19 7.28
C ALA A 183 -21.08 7.62 8.76
N PRO A 184 -22.18 8.27 9.18
CA PRO A 184 -22.30 8.76 10.54
C PRO A 184 -22.23 7.59 11.51
N ASN A 185 -21.43 7.73 12.56
CA ASN A 185 -21.46 6.76 13.65
C ASN A 185 -22.73 7.06 14.46
N PRO A 186 -23.69 6.13 14.57
CA PRO A 186 -24.96 6.36 15.28
C PRO A 186 -24.78 6.69 16.77
N LEU A 187 -23.58 6.45 17.32
CA LEU A 187 -23.21 6.74 18.70
C LEU A 187 -22.32 7.98 18.85
N ARG A 188 -21.62 8.42 17.79
CA ARG A 188 -20.61 9.51 17.83
C ARG A 188 -20.49 10.25 16.50
N ASP A 189 -21.39 11.20 16.30
CA ASP A 189 -21.53 12.02 15.07
C ASP A 189 -20.27 12.85 14.71
N LYS A 190 -19.36 13.11 15.66
CA LYS A 190 -18.22 14.03 15.47
C LYS A 190 -16.98 13.45 14.77
N THR A 191 -16.96 12.17 14.41
CA THR A 191 -15.75 11.50 13.88
C THR A 191 -15.60 11.55 12.36
N SER A 192 -16.71 11.67 11.62
CA SER A 192 -16.75 11.72 10.15
C SER A 192 -15.99 12.93 9.58
N ARG A 193 -16.21 14.11 10.16
CA ARG A 193 -15.53 15.35 9.77
C ARG A 193 -14.01 15.27 9.93
N GLY A 194 -13.54 14.55 10.94
CA GLY A 194 -12.10 14.32 11.14
C GLY A 194 -11.47 13.53 9.99
N ARG A 195 -12.13 12.46 9.54
CA ARG A 195 -11.69 11.65 8.39
C ARG A 195 -11.69 12.48 7.12
N LEU A 196 -12.74 13.26 6.88
CA LEU A 196 -12.81 14.15 5.72
C LEU A 196 -11.67 15.17 5.70
N ILE A 197 -11.39 15.82 6.83
CA ILE A 197 -10.32 16.81 6.93
C ILE A 197 -8.97 16.16 6.65
N GLY A 198 -8.68 15.00 7.25
CA GLY A 198 -7.43 14.28 7.01
C GLY A 198 -7.24 13.90 5.54
N PHE A 199 -8.30 13.34 4.93
CA PHE A 199 -8.33 12.98 3.52
C PHE A 199 -8.09 14.19 2.64
N ALA A 200 -8.84 15.27 2.87
CA ALA A 200 -8.76 16.48 2.05
C ALA A 200 -7.38 17.13 2.16
N VAL A 201 -6.84 17.29 3.36
CA VAL A 201 -5.54 17.94 3.58
C VAL A 201 -4.42 17.18 2.87
N VAL A 202 -4.35 15.85 3.03
CA VAL A 202 -3.27 15.06 2.43
C VAL A 202 -3.51 14.81 0.94
N GLY A 203 -4.71 14.39 0.56
CA GLY A 203 -5.06 14.07 -0.82
C GLY A 203 -4.99 15.29 -1.73
N PHE A 204 -5.70 16.38 -1.39
CA PHE A 204 -5.62 17.61 -2.19
C PHE A 204 -4.29 18.34 -2.01
N GLY A 205 -3.62 18.22 -0.87
CA GLY A 205 -2.27 18.74 -0.69
C GLY A 205 -1.28 18.13 -1.68
N LEU A 206 -1.29 16.81 -1.84
CA LEU A 206 -0.44 16.10 -2.81
C LEU A 206 -0.87 16.37 -4.26
N ALA A 207 -2.17 16.49 -4.52
CA ALA A 207 -2.66 16.89 -5.84
C ALA A 207 -2.21 18.32 -6.20
N ALA A 208 -2.28 19.26 -5.26
CA ALA A 208 -1.78 20.63 -5.45
C ALA A 208 -0.27 20.64 -5.65
N ALA A 209 0.49 19.89 -4.85
CA ALA A 209 1.93 19.75 -5.04
C ALA A 209 2.27 19.19 -6.44
N SER A 210 1.53 18.19 -6.92
CA SER A 210 1.68 17.62 -8.26
C SER A 210 1.41 18.68 -9.33
N LEU A 211 0.33 19.45 -9.18
CA LEU A 211 -0.04 20.52 -10.11
C LEU A 211 1.03 21.62 -10.17
N LEU A 212 1.56 22.03 -9.02
CA LEU A 212 2.57 23.08 -8.93
C LEU A 212 3.92 22.66 -9.52
N THR A 213 4.27 21.39 -9.43
CA THR A 213 5.59 20.87 -9.85
C THR A 213 5.60 20.32 -11.27
N HIS A 214 4.50 19.74 -11.75
CA HIS A 214 4.43 19.04 -13.06
C HIS A 214 3.34 19.62 -13.99
N GLY A 215 2.57 20.62 -13.54
CA GLY A 215 1.52 21.24 -14.33
C GLY A 215 0.27 20.37 -14.51
N TRP A 216 -0.73 20.96 -15.18
CA TRP A 216 -2.04 20.32 -15.37
C TRP A 216 -1.98 19.07 -16.24
N SER A 217 -1.25 19.14 -17.37
CA SER A 217 -1.14 18.04 -18.34
C SER A 217 -0.73 16.72 -17.66
N ARG A 218 0.38 16.75 -16.89
CA ARG A 218 0.86 15.57 -16.19
C ARG A 218 -0.02 15.17 -15.01
N SER A 219 -0.53 16.13 -14.25
CA SER A 219 -1.37 15.85 -13.08
C SER A 219 -2.70 15.19 -13.44
N ALA A 220 -3.31 15.59 -14.56
CA ALA A 220 -4.56 15.02 -15.05
C ALA A 220 -4.37 13.77 -15.93
N SER A 221 -3.14 13.48 -16.38
CA SER A 221 -2.85 12.36 -17.29
C SER A 221 -3.39 11.00 -16.83
N PRO A 222 -3.43 10.61 -15.54
CA PRO A 222 -4.00 9.31 -15.15
C PRO A 222 -5.47 9.20 -15.48
N ILE A 223 -6.23 10.30 -15.39
CA ILE A 223 -7.66 10.34 -15.69
C ILE A 223 -7.86 10.18 -17.20
N THR A 224 -7.12 10.94 -18.00
CA THR A 224 -7.16 10.84 -19.46
C THR A 224 -6.74 9.45 -19.94
N TRP A 225 -5.70 8.89 -19.32
CA TRP A 225 -5.20 7.55 -19.63
C TRP A 225 -6.25 6.48 -19.33
N GLN A 226 -6.93 6.54 -18.18
CA GLN A 226 -8.02 5.61 -17.84
C GLN A 226 -9.20 5.74 -18.82
N GLY A 227 -9.54 6.95 -19.24
CA GLY A 227 -10.59 7.17 -20.24
C GLY A 227 -10.26 6.59 -21.62
N ASN A 228 -8.98 6.64 -22.02
CA ASN A 228 -8.52 6.17 -23.33
C ASN A 228 -8.22 4.66 -23.37
N ARG A 229 -8.10 3.98 -22.22
CA ARG A 229 -7.68 2.57 -22.15
C ARG A 229 -8.71 1.58 -22.70
N GLY A 230 -9.91 2.06 -23.03
CA GLY A 230 -11.04 1.21 -23.42
C GLY A 230 -11.54 0.34 -22.28
N LEU A 231 -12.67 -0.33 -22.49
CA LEU A 231 -13.17 -1.31 -21.55
C LEU A 231 -12.35 -2.60 -21.64
N GLN A 232 -12.08 -3.22 -20.49
CA GLN A 232 -11.43 -4.53 -20.44
C GLN A 232 -12.37 -5.60 -21.01
N VAL A 233 -11.84 -6.62 -21.70
CA VAL A 233 -12.63 -7.70 -22.34
C VAL A 233 -13.46 -8.48 -21.32
N GLU A 234 -13.05 -8.46 -20.05
CA GLU A 234 -13.73 -9.11 -18.93
C GLU A 234 -14.86 -8.24 -18.34
N SER A 235 -15.01 -6.99 -18.78
CA SER A 235 -16.06 -6.10 -18.26
C SER A 235 -17.40 -6.38 -18.94
N VAL A 236 -18.48 -6.38 -18.15
CA VAL A 236 -19.85 -6.62 -18.63
C VAL A 236 -20.23 -5.73 -19.83
N PRO A 237 -19.86 -4.43 -19.89
CA PRO A 237 -20.18 -3.61 -21.05
C PRO A 237 -19.29 -3.87 -22.27
N ALA A 238 -18.24 -4.70 -22.15
CA ALA A 238 -17.38 -5.13 -23.26
C ALA A 238 -17.72 -6.55 -23.76
N SER A 239 -18.71 -7.23 -23.17
CA SER A 239 -19.16 -8.53 -23.68
C SER A 239 -19.96 -8.36 -24.99
N PRO A 240 -19.85 -9.30 -25.95
CA PRO A 240 -20.58 -9.25 -27.23
C PRO A 240 -22.10 -9.14 -27.11
#